data_AF-A0A1S1HRT3-F1
#
_entry.id   AF-A0A1S1HRT3-F1
#
_cell.length_a   1.000
_cell.length_b   1.000
_cell.length_c   1.000
_cell.angle_alpha   90.00
_cell.angle_beta   90.00
_cell.angle_gamma   90.00
#
_symmetry.space_group_name_H-M   'P 1'
#
loop_
_entity.id
_entity.type
_entity.pdbx_description
1 polymer ?
#
loop_
_entity_poly.entity_id
_entity_poly.type
_entity_poly.pdbx_seq_one_letter_code
_entity_poly.pdbx_strand_id
1 'polypeptide(L)' 'MAMKLEVIVTFDQSSQKCSIAWSADHTQDVVAEERNILECMKKAILIQLEAPASTSILH' A
#
# COMPACT_ATOMS: atom_id res chain seq x y z
N MET A 1 -14.54 -4.19 14.67
CA MET A 1 -14.23 -2.90 14.05
C MET A 1 -13.40 -3.20 12.82
N ALA A 2 -13.60 -2.49 11.69
CA ALA A 2 -12.93 -2.79 10.43
C ALA A 2 -11.98 -1.65 10.10
N MET A 3 -10.71 -1.97 9.87
CA MET A 3 -9.69 -0.99 9.50
C MET A 3 -9.57 -0.93 7.97
N LYS A 4 -9.58 0.28 7.40
CA LYS A 4 -9.51 0.51 5.96
C LYS A 4 -8.15 1.11 5.61
N LEU A 5 -7.37 0.41 4.78
CA LEU A 5 -6.17 0.94 4.14
C LEU A 5 -6.52 1.42 2.73
N GLU A 6 -6.32 2.70 2.47
CA GLU A 6 -6.45 3.29 1.14
C GLU A 6 -5.06 3.56 0.56
N VAL A 7 -4.87 3.11 -0.67
CA VAL A 7 -3.62 3.25 -1.42
C VAL A 7 -3.93 4.01 -2.70
N ILE A 8 -3.27 5.14 -2.88
CA ILE A 8 -3.43 6.00 -4.07
C ILE A 8 -2.11 5.98 -4.83
N VAL A 9 -2.13 5.43 -6.04
CA VAL A 9 -0.99 5.41 -6.94
C VAL A 9 -1.22 6.45 -8.02
N THR A 10 -0.36 7.45 -8.08
CA THR A 10 -0.43 8.53 -9.08
C THR A 10 0.78 8.46 -9.99
N PHE A 11 0.55 8.35 -11.30
CA PHE A 11 1.61 8.47 -12.30
C PHE A 11 1.62 9.88 -12.87
N ASP A 12 2.73 10.58 -12.66
CA ASP A 12 2.99 11.87 -13.30
C ASP A 12 3.71 11.64 -14.63
N GLN A 13 3.00 11.90 -15.73
CA GLN A 13 3.52 11.77 -17.08
C GLN A 13 4.65 12.77 -17.39
N SER A 14 4.66 13.94 -16.75
CA SER A 14 5.65 14.99 -17.02
C SER A 14 7.01 14.64 -16.42
N SER A 15 7.01 14.02 -15.24
CA SER A 15 8.23 13.56 -14.57
C SER A 15 8.55 12.08 -14.80
N GLN A 16 7.66 11.34 -15.45
CA GLN A 16 7.68 9.87 -15.57
C GLN A 16 7.87 9.17 -14.21
N LYS A 17 7.25 9.70 -13.16
CA LYS A 17 7.37 9.16 -11.79
C LYS A 17 6.04 8.68 -11.27
N CYS A 18 6.08 7.56 -10.55
CA CYS A 18 4.97 7.09 -9.72
C CYS A 18 5.14 7.66 -8.31
N SER A 19 4.06 8.23 -7.77
CA SER A 19 3.96 8.62 -6.36
C SER A 19 2.89 7.76 -5.69
N ILE A 20 3.17 7.26 -4.50
CA ILE A 20 2.25 6.41 -3.75
C ILE A 20 1.92 7.11 -2.44
N ALA A 21 0.63 7.39 -2.23
CA ALA A 21 0.10 7.93 -0.98
C ALA A 21 -0.72 6.85 -0.26
N TRP A 22 -0.61 6.83 1.07
CA TRP A 22 -1.24 5.85 1.94
C TRP A 22 -2.08 6.60 2.97
N SER A 23 -3.34 6.24 3.11
CA SER A 23 -4.20 6.75 4.18
C SER A 23 -4.92 5.60 4.87
N ALA A 24 -4.97 5.63 6.19
CA ALA A 24 -5.80 4.72 6.98
C ALA A 24 -6.91 5.54 7.62
N ASP A 25 -8.16 5.14 7.42
CA ASP A 25 -9.28 5.83 8.06
C ASP A 25 -9.30 5.44 9.54
N HIS A 26 -9.09 6.42 10.42
CA HIS A 26 -8.90 6.19 11.85
C HIS A 26 -10.22 6.37 12.60
N THR A 27 -10.98 5.29 12.77
CA THR A 27 -11.88 5.24 13.93
C THR A 27 -11.00 5.09 15.17
N GLN A 28 -11.14 6.03 16.12
CA GLN A 28 -10.38 6.08 17.39
C GLN A 28 -10.13 4.69 17.98
N ASP A 29 -8.90 4.45 18.46
CA ASP A 29 -8.36 3.18 18.99
C ASP A 29 -7.82 2.19 17.96
N VAL A 30 -6.74 2.59 17.26
CA VAL A 30 -5.87 1.61 16.59
C VAL A 30 -5.06 0.87 17.64
N VAL A 31 -5.37 -0.41 17.85
CA VAL A 31 -4.56 -1.26 18.73
C VAL A 31 -3.18 -1.45 18.08
N ALA A 32 -2.10 -1.50 18.85
CA ALA A 32 -0.73 -1.58 18.33
C ALA A 32 -0.53 -2.71 17.29
N GLU A 33 -1.29 -3.79 17.43
CA GLU A 33 -1.32 -4.94 16.52
C GLU A 33 -1.87 -4.58 15.13
N GLU A 34 -2.96 -3.82 15.04
CA GLU A 34 -3.55 -3.40 13.77
C GLU A 34 -2.63 -2.45 13.00
N ARG A 35 -1.95 -1.54 13.71
CA ARG A 35 -0.92 -0.69 13.12
C ARG A 35 0.23 -1.52 12.54
N ASN A 36 0.66 -2.56 13.26
CA ASN A 36 1.75 -3.42 12.81
C ASN A 36 1.35 -4.21 11.55
N ILE A 37 0.10 -4.70 11.50
CA ILE A 37 -0.45 -5.37 10.32
C ILE A 37 -0.47 -4.41 9.12
N LEU A 38 -0.92 -3.16 9.30
CA LEU A 38 -0.92 -2.15 8.23
C LEU A 38 0.49 -1.85 7.70
N GLU A 39 1.46 -1.69 8.59
CA GLU A 39 2.86 -1.45 8.19
C GLU A 39 3.44 -2.66 7.43
N CYS A 40 3.11 -3.89 7.84
CA CYS A 40 3.47 -5.10 7.10
C CYS A 40 2.84 -5.13 5.71
N MET A 41 1.54 -4.79 5.58
CA MET A 41 0.86 -4.74 4.28
C MET A 41 1.47 -3.68 3.37
N LYS A 42 1.75 -2.49 3.89
CA LYS A 42 2.41 -1.40 3.15
C LYS A 42 3.78 -1.84 2.61
N LYS A 43 4.61 -2.47 3.45
CA LYS A 43 5.91 -3.02 3.03
C LYS A 43 5.77 -4.09 1.95
N ALA A 44 4.84 -5.02 2.12
CA ALA A 44 4.62 -6.08 1.14
C ALA A 44 4.22 -5.50 -0.23
N ILE A 45 3.32 -4.52 -0.25
CA ILE A 45 2.88 -3.88 -1.50
C ILE A 45 4.02 -3.10 -2.15
N LEU A 46 4.81 -2.33 -1.38
CA LEU A 46 5.98 -1.63 -1.93
C LEU A 46 6.98 -2.60 -2.57
N ILE A 47 7.29 -3.71 -1.89
CA ILE A 47 8.17 -4.75 -2.43
C ILE A 47 7.61 -5.33 -3.74
N GLN A 48 6.30 -5.57 -3.83
CA GLN A 48 5.68 -6.08 -5.06
C GLN A 48 5.69 -5.06 -6.20
N LEU A 49 5.62 -3.76 -5.90
CA LEU A 49 5.70 -2.68 -6.89
C LEU A 49 7.14 -2.39 -7.34
N GLU A 50 8.13 -2.57 -6.47
CA GLU A 50 9.56 -2.41 -6.76
C GLU A 50 10.19 -3.66 -7.37
N ALA A 51 9.60 -4.83 -7.14
CA ALA A 51 10.02 -6.04 -7.81
C ALA A 51 9.79 -5.88 -9.34
N PRO A 52 10.77 -6.23 -10.18
CA PRO A 52 10.52 -6.31 -11.61
C PRO A 52 9.34 -7.25 -11.81
N ALA A 53 8.27 -6.75 -12.44
CA ALA A 53 7.01 -7.45 -12.66
C ALA A 53 7.32 -8.85 -13.19
N SER A 54 7.45 -9.80 -12.27
CA SER A 54 7.57 -11.20 -12.60
C SER A 54 6.17 -11.53 -13.04
N THR A 55 5.97 -11.58 -14.34
CA THR A 55 4.73 -11.97 -15.00
C THR A 55 4.31 -13.33 -14.47
N SER A 56 3.62 -13.35 -13.34
CA SER A 56 2.87 -14.50 -12.89
C SER A 56 1.52 -14.43 -13.58
N ILE A 57 1.46 -15.04 -14.77
CA ILE A 57 0.19 -15.51 -15.31
C ILE A 57 -0.31 -16.56 -14.30
N LEU A 58 -1.31 -16.19 -13.52
CA LEU A 58 -2.08 -17.18 -12.75
C LEU A 58 -2.89 -17.98 -13.78
N HIS A 59 -2.54 -19.26 -13.91
CA HIS A 59 -3.24 -20.27 -14.71
C HIS A 59 -4.25 -21.01 -13.82
#